data_AF-A0A412KS43-F1
#
_entry.id   AF-A0A412KS43-F1
#
_cell.length_a   1.000
_cell.length_b   1.000
_cell.length_c   1.000
_cell.angle_alpha   90.00
_cell.angle_beta   90.00
_cell.angle_gamma   90.00
#
_symmetry.space_group_name_H-M   'P 1'
#
loop_
_entity.id
_entity.type
_entity.pdbx_description
1 polymer ?
#
loop_
_entity_poly.entity_id
_entity_poly.type
_entity_poly.pdbx_seq_one_letter_code
_entity_poly.pdbx_strand_id
1 'polypeptide(L)' 'MPDIKKYAFVLDAEGKQLDPTIEQNAWRQVRQHKAKLVSRFPMVIQLQQSAL' A
#
# COMPACT_ATOMS: atom_id res chain seq x y z
N MET A 1 -16.99 11.68 16.67
CA MET A 1 -16.20 10.43 16.67
C MET A 1 -14.77 10.79 16.32
N PRO A 2 -13.74 10.26 17.01
CA PRO A 2 -12.35 10.52 16.63
C PRO A 2 -12.08 9.98 15.23
N ASP A 3 -11.34 10.75 14.43
CA ASP A 3 -10.86 10.33 13.12
C ASP A 3 -9.68 9.36 13.30
N ILE A 4 -9.99 8.06 13.36
CA ILE A 4 -8.97 7.01 13.50
C ILE A 4 -8.32 6.78 12.13
N LYS A 5 -7.08 7.22 11.98
CA LYS A 5 -6.28 6.95 10.79
C LYS A 5 -6.05 5.44 10.65
N LYS A 6 -6.47 4.88 9.53
CA LYS A 6 -6.17 3.50 9.13
C LYS A 6 -4.89 3.45 8.31
N TYR A 7 -4.10 2.41 8.52
CA TYR A 7 -2.82 2.20 7.84
C TYR A 7 -2.82 0.89 7.05
N ALA A 8 -2.01 0.88 6.00
CA ALA A 8 -1.72 -0.27 5.17
C ALA A 8 -0.23 -0.63 5.28
N PHE A 9 0.06 -1.93 5.33
CA PHE A 9 1.43 -2.42 5.18
C PHE A 9 1.87 -2.29 3.72
N VAL A 10 3.13 -1.91 3.52
CA VAL A 10 3.71 -1.68 2.20
C VAL A 10 4.87 -2.65 2.00
N LEU A 11 4.83 -3.36 0.89
CA LEU A 11 5.94 -4.16 0.40
C LEU A 11 6.56 -3.49 -0.82
N ASP A 12 7.88 -3.60 -0.96
CA ASP A 12 8.57 -3.23 -2.20
C ASP A 12 8.33 -4.25 -3.32
N ALA A 13 8.93 -4.04 -4.48
CA ALA A 13 8.78 -4.94 -5.62
C ALA A 13 9.27 -6.38 -5.36
N GLU A 14 10.21 -6.56 -4.43
CA GLU A 14 10.78 -7.86 -4.04
C GLU A 14 10.00 -8.52 -2.90
N GLY A 15 9.01 -7.84 -2.33
CA GLY A 15 8.23 -8.33 -1.20
C GLY A 15 8.84 -7.99 0.18
N LYS A 16 9.88 -7.14 0.23
CA LYS A 16 10.45 -6.66 1.50
C LYS A 16 9.58 -5.55 2.09
N GLN A 17 9.50 -5.53 3.41
CA GLN A 17 8.68 -4.57 4.13
C GLN A 17 9.28 -3.16 4.09
N LEU A 18 8.42 -2.18 3.81
CA LEU A 18 8.71 -0.75 3.91
C LEU A 18 7.88 -0.12 5.03
N ASP A 19 8.10 1.18 5.26
CA ASP A 19 7.27 1.94 6.18
C ASP A 19 5.79 1.90 5.76
N PRO A 20 4.86 1.72 6.71
CA PRO A 20 3.43 1.69 6.41
C PRO A 20 2.94 3.05 5.91
N THR A 21 1.83 3.05 5.18
CA THR A 21 1.20 4.28 4.67
C THR A 21 -0.26 4.36 5.10
N ILE A 22 -0.84 5.56 5.12
CA ILE A 22 -2.28 5.72 5.38
C ILE A 22 -3.09 5.05 4.27
N GLU A 23 -4.23 4.46 4.62
CA GLU A 23 -5.05 3.65 3.70
C GLU A 23 -5.45 4.43 2.43
N GLN A 24 -5.71 5.73 2.54
CA GLN A 24 -6.03 6.59 1.40
C GLN A 24 -4.88 6.69 0.38
N ASN A 25 -3.64 6.77 0.83
CA ASN A 25 -2.47 6.78 -0.04
C ASN A 25 -2.26 5.41 -0.69
N ALA A 26 -2.50 4.32 0.04
CA ALA A 26 -2.43 2.98 -0.51
C ALA A 26 -3.43 2.78 -1.66
N TRP A 27 -4.69 3.20 -1.46
CA TRP A 27 -5.70 3.18 -2.53
C TRP A 27 -5.34 4.09 -3.71
N ARG A 28 -4.68 5.23 -3.48
CA ARG A 28 -4.16 6.09 -4.55
C ARG A 28 -3.12 5.35 -5.39
N GLN A 29 -2.18 4.65 -4.75
CA GLN A 29 -1.14 3.87 -5.45
C GLN A 29 -1.74 2.75 -6.30
N VAL A 30 -2.71 2.01 -5.74
CA VAL A 30 -3.40 0.92 -6.44
C VAL A 30 -4.17 1.45 -7.66
N ARG A 31 -4.92 2.55 -7.52
CA ARG A 31 -5.67 3.16 -8.64
C ARG A 31 -4.77 3.74 -9.74
N GLN A 32 -3.56 4.16 -9.40
CA GLN A 32 -2.56 4.64 -10.35
C GLN A 32 -1.77 3.52 -11.01
N HIS A 33 -2.11 2.25 -10.74
CA HIS A 33 -1.35 1.09 -11.20
C HIS A 33 0.14 1.15 -10.81
N LYS A 34 0.45 1.74 -9.64
CA LYS A 34 1.82 1.75 -9.07
C LYS A 34 2.03 0.66 -8.03
N ALA A 35 0.94 0.04 -7.59
CA ALA A 35 0.94 -1.03 -6.60
C ALA A 35 -0.20 -2.00 -6.87
N LYS A 36 -0.05 -3.25 -6.41
CA LYS A 36 -1.14 -4.23 -6.34
C LYS A 36 -1.62 -4.38 -4.90
N LEU A 37 -2.93 -4.63 -4.74
CA LEU A 37 -3.50 -5.03 -3.46
C LEU A 37 -3.19 -6.50 -3.20
N VAL A 38 -2.47 -6.80 -2.12
CA VAL A 38 -2.09 -8.16 -1.72
C VAL A 38 -3.10 -8.76 -0.75
N SER A 39 -3.51 -7.98 0.25
CA SER A 39 -4.56 -8.35 1.20
C SER A 39 -5.42 -7.14 1.51
N ARG A 40 -6.71 -7.37 1.79
CA ARG A 40 -7.66 -6.31 2.14
C ARG A 40 -7.72 -6.08 3.66
N PHE A 41 -7.50 -7.11 4.47
CA PHE A 41 -7.62 -7.06 5.94
C PHE A 41 -6.56 -7.94 6.63
N PRO A 42 -5.53 -7.36 7.28
CA PRO A 42 -5.16 -5.93 7.20
C PRO A 42 -4.80 -5.54 5.76
N MET A 43 -4.93 -4.25 5.40
CA MET A 43 -4.58 -3.82 4.05
C MET A 43 -3.07 -3.98 3.83
N VAL A 44 -2.70 -4.69 2.77
CA VAL A 44 -1.31 -4.87 2.33
C VAL A 44 -1.26 -4.52 0.85
N ILE A 45 -0.36 -3.61 0.48
CA ILE A 45 -0.05 -3.31 -0.93
C ILE A 45 1.39 -3.69 -1.23
N GLN A 46 1.65 -4.05 -2.49
CA GLN A 46 2.99 -4.28 -3.00
C GLN A 46 3.25 -3.31 -4.15
N LEU A 47 4.31 -2.49 -4.02
CA LEU A 47 4.72 -1.57 -5.08
C LEU A 47 5.21 -2.35 -6.29
N GLN A 48 4.93 -1.84 -7.48
CA GLN A 48 5.53 -2.35 -8.71
C GLN A 48 6.92 -1.77 -8.87
N GLN A 49 7.83 -2.56 -9.46
CA GLN A 49 9.12 -2.02 -9.88
C GLN A 49 8.85 -1.01 -10.99
N SER A 50 9.29 0.23 -10.80
CA SER A 50 9.32 1.21 -11.88
C SER A 50 10.17 0.61 -13.00
N ALA A 51 9.56 0.33 -14.17
CA ALA A 51 10.36 0.16 -15.37
C ALA A 51 11.10 1.48 -15.57
N LEU A 52 12.44 1.45 -15.53
CA LEU A 52 13.28 2.57 -15.96
C LEU A 52 13.01 2.89 -17.43
#